data_AF-A0A7S2Z6J1-F1
#
_entry.id   AF-A0A7S2Z6J1-F1
#
_cell.length_a   1.000
_cell.length_b   1.000
_cell.length_c   1.000
_cell.angle_alpha   90.00
_cell.angle_beta   90.00
_cell.angle_gamma   90.00
#
_symmetry.space_group_name_H-M   'P 1'
#
loop_
_entity.id
_entity.type
_entity.pdbx_description
1 polymer ?
#
loop_
_entity_poly.entity_id
_entity_poly.type
_entity_poly.pdbx_seq_one_letter_code
_entity_poly.pdbx_strand_id
1 'polypeptide(L)'
;QGLRVFTVDVARIDWARNAAGLLDANWWRGTLKPRPVVDWYLDKLKQAIEEAKGETGGGPITFLAHSAGGWLGRCYLAEVESPSDAGVDRFVSLGSPHSPPPADAEGTVDQTRGILTHVNETCPGAFHGDVAYVTIVGRCIEGSSIAEEGRSVGEK
;
A
#
# COMPACT_ATOMS: atom_id res chain seq x y z
N GLN A 1 0.19 0.46 29.01
CA GLN A 1 -0.78 -0.03 28.00
C GLN A 1 -0.01 -0.38 26.74
N GLY A 2 -0.38 -1.46 26.05
CA GLY A 2 0.29 -1.89 24.81
C GLY A 2 -0.26 -1.18 23.56
N LEU A 3 0.25 -1.54 22.39
CA LEU A 3 -0.26 -1.07 21.10
C LEU A 3 -1.67 -1.63 20.85
N ARG A 4 -2.63 -0.77 20.50
CA ARG A 4 -3.92 -1.19 19.94
C ARG A 4 -3.77 -1.38 18.44
N VAL A 5 -4.25 -2.50 17.91
CA VAL A 5 -4.10 -2.86 16.51
C VAL A 5 -5.48 -2.96 15.88
N PHE A 6 -5.66 -2.24 14.77
CA PHE A 6 -6.85 -2.26 13.94
C PHE A 6 -6.45 -2.74 12.55
N THR A 7 -7.32 -3.54 11.93
CA THR A 7 -7.08 -4.08 10.59
C THR A 7 -8.14 -3.54 9.64
N VAL A 8 -7.72 -3.05 8.48
CA VAL A 8 -8.65 -2.75 7.40
C VAL A 8 -9.30 -4.06 6.94
N ASP A 9 -10.60 -4.18 7.12
CA ASP A 9 -11.35 -5.40 6.80
C ASP A 9 -11.52 -5.57 5.28
N VAL A 10 -10.48 -6.05 4.61
CA VAL A 10 -10.48 -6.31 3.16
C VAL A 10 -10.75 -7.78 2.91
N ALA A 11 -11.92 -8.08 2.35
CA ALA A 11 -12.29 -9.41 1.91
C ALA A 11 -11.83 -9.67 0.47
N ARG A 12 -11.60 -10.94 0.12
CA ARG A 12 -11.26 -11.34 -1.26
C ARG A 12 -12.32 -10.89 -2.28
N ILE A 13 -13.60 -10.93 -1.89
CA ILE A 13 -14.70 -10.49 -2.75
C ILE A 13 -14.66 -8.99 -3.03
N ASP A 14 -14.03 -8.20 -2.16
CA ASP A 14 -13.92 -6.76 -2.38
C ASP A 14 -13.06 -6.46 -3.61
N TRP A 15 -12.04 -7.29 -3.87
CA TRP A 15 -11.20 -7.20 -5.06
C TRP A 15 -11.94 -7.50 -6.36
N ALA A 16 -13.07 -8.24 -6.32
CA ALA A 16 -13.89 -8.45 -7.50
C ALA A 16 -14.48 -7.13 -8.02
N ARG A 17 -14.58 -6.09 -7.18
CA ARG A 17 -15.01 -4.74 -7.63
C ARG A 17 -14.03 -4.12 -8.63
N ASN A 18 -12.75 -4.49 -8.57
CA ASN A 18 -11.77 -4.04 -9.57
C ASN A 18 -12.07 -4.64 -10.96
N ALA A 19 -12.80 -5.75 -11.05
CA ALA A 19 -13.22 -6.33 -12.33
C ALA A 19 -14.24 -5.46 -13.07
N ALA A 20 -14.98 -4.58 -12.37
CA ALA A 20 -15.81 -3.56 -13.01
C ALA A 20 -14.97 -2.57 -13.84
N GLY A 21 -13.67 -2.43 -13.52
CA GLY A 21 -12.72 -1.65 -14.29
C GLY A 21 -12.49 -2.17 -15.73
N LEU A 22 -12.82 -3.43 -16.04
CA LEU A 22 -12.71 -3.97 -17.41
C LEU A 22 -13.61 -3.25 -18.42
N LEU A 23 -14.65 -2.57 -17.94
CA LEU A 23 -15.56 -1.75 -18.76
C LEU A 23 -15.02 -0.34 -19.03
N ASP A 24 -13.94 0.09 -18.35
CA ASP A 24 -13.34 1.40 -18.50
C ASP A 24 -12.24 1.39 -19.57
N ALA A 25 -12.32 2.29 -20.57
CA ALA A 25 -11.27 2.45 -21.57
C ALA A 25 -9.89 2.82 -20.96
N ASN A 26 -9.87 3.49 -19.81
CA ASN A 26 -8.64 3.83 -19.09
C ASN A 26 -7.97 2.60 -18.48
N TRP A 27 -8.72 1.54 -18.17
CA TRP A 27 -8.14 0.26 -17.73
C TRP A 27 -7.26 -0.33 -18.83
N TRP A 28 -7.79 -0.34 -20.06
CA TRP A 28 -7.08 -0.85 -21.23
C TRP A 28 -5.92 0.03 -21.65
N ARG A 29 -6.03 1.35 -21.43
CA ARG A 29 -4.94 2.31 -21.66
C ARG A 29 -3.88 2.33 -20.55
N GLY A 30 -4.14 1.70 -19.40
CA GLY A 30 -3.22 1.77 -18.25
C GLY A 30 -3.11 3.18 -17.67
N THR A 31 -4.21 3.95 -17.70
CA THR A 31 -4.26 5.34 -17.21
C THR A 31 -5.33 5.52 -16.14
N LEU A 32 -5.61 4.49 -15.35
CA LEU A 32 -6.57 4.57 -14.25
C LEU A 32 -6.08 5.55 -13.19
N LYS A 33 -7.04 6.28 -12.62
CA LYS A 33 -6.84 7.07 -11.40
C LYS A 33 -7.36 6.27 -10.20
N PRO A 34 -6.86 6.55 -8.97
CA PRO A 34 -7.34 5.89 -7.76
C PRO A 34 -8.86 5.92 -7.63
N ARG A 35 -9.48 7.10 -7.78
CA ARG A 35 -10.93 7.25 -7.80
C ARG A 35 -11.51 7.13 -9.21
N PRO A 36 -12.64 6.45 -9.40
CA PRO A 36 -13.44 5.74 -8.38
C PRO A 36 -12.99 4.28 -8.13
N VAL A 37 -11.91 3.82 -8.78
CA VAL A 37 -11.54 2.40 -8.88
C VAL A 37 -11.32 1.73 -7.52
N VAL A 38 -10.65 2.43 -6.59
CA VAL A 38 -10.33 1.90 -5.25
C VAL A 38 -11.11 2.57 -4.13
N ASP A 39 -12.22 3.24 -4.43
CA ASP A 39 -13.08 3.91 -3.42
C ASP A 39 -13.50 2.93 -2.31
N TRP A 40 -13.84 1.69 -2.68
CA TRP A 40 -14.20 0.63 -1.73
C TRP A 40 -13.10 0.37 -0.68
N TYR A 41 -11.83 0.51 -1.05
CA TYR A 41 -10.70 0.32 -0.13
C TYR A 41 -10.51 1.56 0.74
N LEU A 42 -10.59 2.75 0.13
CA LEU A 42 -10.44 4.03 0.82
C LEU A 42 -11.52 4.21 1.89
N ASP A 43 -12.75 3.78 1.62
CA ASP A 43 -13.86 3.81 2.57
C ASP A 43 -13.61 2.87 3.77
N LYS A 44 -13.13 1.65 3.51
CA LYS A 44 -12.78 0.69 4.56
C LYS A 44 -11.62 1.17 5.43
N LEU A 45 -10.60 1.79 4.80
CA LEU A 45 -9.48 2.37 5.51
C LEU A 45 -9.92 3.55 6.39
N LYS A 46 -10.78 4.43 5.86
CA LYS A 46 -11.37 5.53 6.64
C LYS A 46 -12.14 4.99 7.85
N GLN A 47 -12.93 3.93 7.68
CA GLN A 47 -13.66 3.30 8.78
C GLN A 47 -12.71 2.79 9.87
N ALA A 48 -11.63 2.08 9.49
CA ALA A 48 -10.64 1.57 10.44
C ALA A 48 -9.89 2.69 11.19
N ILE A 49 -9.62 3.82 10.52
CA ILE A 49 -9.00 4.99 11.17
C ILE A 49 -9.95 5.63 12.17
N GLU A 50 -11.22 5.82 11.82
CA GLU A 50 -12.22 6.40 12.73
C GLU A 50 -12.50 5.49 13.93
N GLU A 51 -12.52 4.17 13.74
CA GLU A 51 -12.59 3.19 14.84
C GLU A 51 -11.37 3.30 15.77
N ALA A 52 -10.16 3.35 15.20
CA ALA A 52 -8.93 3.52 15.96
C ALA A 52 -8.93 4.82 16.77
N LYS A 53 -9.37 5.94 16.18
CA LYS A 53 -9.52 7.21 16.89
C LYS A 53 -10.51 7.12 18.05
N GLY A 54 -11.67 6.49 17.82
CA GLY A 54 -12.71 6.33 18.82
C GLY A 54 -12.24 5.54 20.04
N GLU A 55 -11.56 4.42 19.83
CA GLU A 55 -11.09 3.55 20.92
C GLU A 55 -9.86 4.06 21.66
N THR A 56 -9.03 4.89 21.00
CA THR A 56 -7.79 5.41 21.59
C THR A 56 -7.95 6.83 22.14
N GLY A 57 -9.11 7.46 21.98
CA GLY A 57 -9.34 8.85 22.39
C GLY A 57 -8.58 9.86 21.54
N GLY A 58 -8.36 9.55 20.24
CA GLY A 58 -7.63 10.41 19.30
C GLY A 58 -6.11 10.37 19.47
N GLY A 59 -5.56 9.26 19.98
CA GLY A 59 -4.11 9.06 20.01
C GLY A 59 -3.49 8.98 18.61
N PRO A 60 -2.16 9.15 18.50
CA PRO A 60 -1.46 9.07 17.21
C PRO A 60 -1.60 7.67 16.59
N ILE A 61 -1.82 7.64 15.27
CA ILE A 61 -2.02 6.43 14.48
C ILE A 61 -0.79 6.20 13.59
N THR A 62 -0.15 5.06 13.79
CA THR A 62 0.84 4.54 12.82
C THR A 62 0.12 3.64 11.82
N PHE A 63 0.14 4.04 10.56
CA PHE A 63 -0.42 3.26 9.45
C PHE A 63 0.63 2.27 8.94
N LEU A 64 0.43 0.98 9.22
CA LEU A 64 1.24 -0.11 8.72
C LEU A 64 0.63 -0.72 7.44
N ALA A 65 1.39 -0.70 6.36
CA ALA A 65 0.96 -1.14 5.04
C ALA A 65 1.91 -2.20 4.47
N HIS A 66 1.38 -3.24 3.84
CA HIS A 66 2.17 -4.33 3.25
C HIS A 66 1.84 -4.52 1.77
N SER A 67 2.87 -4.74 0.94
CA SER A 67 2.71 -5.00 -0.50
C SER A 67 1.80 -3.95 -1.16
N ALA A 68 0.69 -4.37 -1.78
CA ALA A 68 -0.29 -3.47 -2.41
C ALA A 68 -0.89 -2.43 -1.45
N GLY A 69 -0.97 -2.74 -0.15
CA GLY A 69 -1.42 -1.80 0.87
C GLY A 69 -0.57 -0.53 0.92
N GLY A 70 0.70 -0.58 0.49
CA GLY A 70 1.58 0.59 0.48
C GLY A 70 1.12 1.66 -0.48
N TRP A 71 0.86 1.30 -1.74
CA TRP A 71 0.38 2.28 -2.72
C TRP A 71 -1.08 2.67 -2.48
N LEU A 72 -1.92 1.75 -1.99
CA LEU A 72 -3.29 2.06 -1.58
C LEU A 72 -3.34 3.02 -0.38
N GLY A 73 -2.46 2.82 0.59
CA GLY A 73 -2.31 3.73 1.72
C GLY A 73 -1.83 5.12 1.28
N ARG A 74 -0.93 5.19 0.30
CA ARG A 74 -0.55 6.44 -0.34
C ARG A 74 -1.71 7.10 -1.11
N CYS A 75 -2.60 6.33 -1.76
CA CYS A 75 -3.83 6.90 -2.34
C CYS A 75 -4.67 7.60 -1.27
N TYR A 76 -4.83 6.98 -0.10
CA TYR A 76 -5.58 7.59 0.99
C TYR A 76 -4.90 8.84 1.53
N LEU A 77 -3.58 8.78 1.74
CA LEU A 77 -2.81 9.95 2.16
C LEU A 77 -2.90 11.09 1.12
N ALA A 78 -2.97 10.78 -0.17
CA ALA A 78 -3.14 11.79 -1.23
C ALA A 78 -4.49 12.53 -1.16
N GLU A 79 -5.51 11.96 -0.50
CA GLU A 79 -6.84 12.54 -0.40
C GLU A 79 -7.08 13.36 0.86
N VAL A 80 -6.28 13.12 1.89
CA VAL A 80 -6.34 13.92 3.12
C VAL A 80 -5.47 15.16 2.93
N GLU A 81 -6.07 16.34 3.10
CA GLU A 81 -5.31 17.61 3.09
C GLU A 81 -4.28 17.66 4.22
N SER A 82 -4.59 17.03 5.35
CA SER A 82 -3.75 16.90 6.53
C SER A 82 -3.90 15.49 7.12
N PRO A 83 -2.93 14.59 6.95
CA PRO A 83 -2.96 13.28 7.60
C PRO A 83 -2.94 13.38 9.13
N SER A 84 -2.34 14.44 9.69
CA SER A 84 -2.39 14.69 11.14
C SER A 84 -3.80 15.01 11.63
N ASP A 85 -4.67 15.62 10.81
CA ASP A 85 -6.12 15.74 11.11
C ASP A 85 -6.81 14.37 11.07
N ALA A 86 -6.30 13.45 10.24
CA ALA A 86 -6.65 12.04 10.28
C ALA A 86 -6.00 11.27 11.45
N GLY A 87 -5.21 11.94 12.30
CA GLY A 87 -4.48 11.35 13.42
C GLY A 87 -3.28 10.50 13.01
N VAL A 88 -2.93 10.45 11.73
CA VAL A 88 -1.83 9.64 11.20
C VAL A 88 -0.52 10.38 11.38
N ASP A 89 0.37 9.87 12.22
CA ASP A 89 1.70 10.45 12.49
C ASP A 89 2.83 9.76 11.73
N ARG A 90 2.59 8.51 11.31
CA ARG A 90 3.58 7.66 10.67
C ARG A 90 2.95 6.75 9.64
N PHE A 91 3.61 6.64 8.49
CA PHE A 91 3.30 5.67 7.46
C PHE A 91 4.46 4.68 7.32
N VAL A 92 4.22 3.41 7.63
CA VAL A 92 5.20 2.33 7.53
C VAL A 92 4.79 1.39 6.41
N SER A 93 5.65 1.23 5.41
CA SER A 93 5.43 0.28 4.31
C SER A 93 6.39 -0.91 4.38
N LEU A 94 5.87 -2.11 4.13
CA LEU A 94 6.58 -3.37 4.15
C LEU A 94 6.54 -4.01 2.77
N GLY A 95 7.69 -4.10 2.09
CA GLY A 95 7.78 -4.77 0.78
C GLY A 95 6.82 -4.21 -0.27
N SER A 96 6.50 -2.91 -0.20
CA SER A 96 5.55 -2.26 -1.09
C SER A 96 6.22 -1.69 -2.33
N PRO A 97 5.65 -1.90 -3.54
CA PRO A 97 6.11 -1.22 -4.74
C PRO A 97 5.70 0.26 -4.66
N HIS A 98 6.67 1.17 -4.68
CA HIS A 98 6.43 2.63 -4.62
C HIS A 98 6.47 3.30 -5.99
N SER A 99 7.01 2.62 -7.00
CA SER A 99 7.12 3.10 -8.38
C SER A 99 6.41 2.11 -9.31
N PRO A 100 5.80 2.60 -10.41
CA PRO A 100 5.22 1.73 -11.43
C PRO A 100 6.30 0.85 -12.07
N PRO A 101 5.93 -0.29 -12.67
CA PRO A 101 6.87 -1.08 -13.45
C PRO A 101 7.45 -0.25 -14.62
N PRO A 102 8.69 -0.52 -15.05
CA PRO A 102 9.28 0.18 -16.19
C PRO A 102 8.42 0.00 -17.44
N ALA A 103 8.18 1.10 -18.18
CA ALA A 103 7.29 1.10 -19.34
C ALA A 103 7.83 0.24 -20.51
N ASP A 104 9.13 -0.02 -20.53
CA ASP A 104 9.87 -0.77 -21.54
C ASP A 104 10.22 -2.20 -21.09
N ALA A 105 9.82 -2.63 -19.90
CA ALA A 105 10.08 -3.98 -19.41
C ALA A 105 9.23 -5.01 -20.19
N GLU A 106 9.88 -5.73 -21.11
CA GLU A 106 9.25 -6.77 -21.91
C GLU A 106 8.55 -7.82 -21.02
N GLY A 107 7.30 -8.16 -21.35
CA GLY A 107 6.50 -9.12 -20.59
C GLY A 107 5.92 -8.61 -19.26
N THR A 108 6.18 -7.36 -18.87
CA THR A 108 5.66 -6.79 -17.61
C THR A 108 4.38 -5.97 -17.87
N VAL A 109 3.27 -6.40 -17.26
CA VAL A 109 2.01 -5.65 -17.30
C VAL A 109 1.78 -4.96 -15.96
N ASP A 110 1.56 -3.65 -15.98
CA ASP A 110 1.15 -2.90 -14.79
C ASP A 110 -0.19 -3.40 -14.26
N GLN A 111 -0.14 -4.12 -13.14
CA GLN A 111 -1.32 -4.67 -12.45
C GLN A 111 -2.16 -3.58 -11.79
N THR A 112 -1.58 -2.41 -11.54
CA THR A 112 -2.30 -1.24 -11.02
C THR A 112 -2.94 -0.41 -12.13
N ARG A 113 -2.64 -0.75 -13.40
CA ARG A 113 -3.23 -0.15 -14.60
C ARG A 113 -3.15 1.39 -14.61
N GLY A 114 -2.04 1.95 -14.13
CA GLY A 114 -1.80 3.40 -14.08
C GLY A 114 -2.04 4.05 -12.72
N ILE A 115 -2.69 3.36 -11.77
CA ILE A 115 -2.96 3.95 -10.44
C ILE A 115 -1.65 4.25 -9.70
N LEU A 116 -0.69 3.31 -9.73
CA LEU A 116 0.60 3.53 -9.06
C LEU A 116 1.40 4.64 -9.73
N THR A 117 1.34 4.75 -11.05
CA THR A 117 1.91 5.89 -11.79
C THR A 117 1.32 7.20 -11.30
N HIS A 118 -0.01 7.29 -11.26
CA HIS A 118 -0.72 8.49 -10.81
C HIS A 118 -0.30 8.90 -9.39
N VAL A 119 -0.33 7.97 -8.43
CA VAL A 119 0.05 8.24 -7.03
C VAL A 119 1.51 8.64 -6.90
N ASN A 120 2.40 8.03 -7.70
CA ASN A 120 3.81 8.36 -7.67
C ASN A 120 4.09 9.79 -8.18
N GLU A 121 3.32 10.25 -9.16
CA GLU A 121 3.43 11.60 -9.74
C GLU A 121 2.77 12.68 -8.86
N THR A 122 1.60 12.39 -8.29
CA THR A 122 0.84 13.38 -7.50
C THR A 122 1.33 13.50 -6.07
N CYS A 123 1.84 12.40 -5.49
CA CYS A 123 2.32 12.37 -4.11
C CYS A 123 3.71 11.71 -4.03
N PRO A 124 4.77 12.37 -4.53
CA PRO A 124 6.12 11.80 -4.56
C PRO A 124 6.74 11.72 -3.17
N GLY A 125 7.43 10.61 -2.89
CA GLY A 125 8.22 10.43 -1.68
C GLY A 125 7.42 10.61 -0.39
N ALA A 126 8.02 11.31 0.58
CA ALA A 126 7.36 11.75 1.81
C ALA A 126 6.55 13.02 1.54
N PHE A 127 5.42 12.86 0.85
CA PHE A 127 4.62 13.97 0.34
C PHE A 127 4.08 14.89 1.44
N HIS A 128 3.70 14.31 2.58
CA HIS A 128 3.21 15.05 3.75
C HIS A 128 4.34 15.29 4.75
N GLY A 129 4.65 16.56 5.02
CA GLY A 129 5.76 16.95 5.90
C GLY A 129 5.53 16.68 7.39
N ASP A 130 4.28 16.48 7.80
CA ASP A 130 3.82 16.19 9.15
C ASP A 130 3.72 14.68 9.45
N VAL A 131 4.00 13.82 8.47
CA VAL A 131 3.99 12.35 8.60
C VAL A 131 5.39 11.79 8.49
N ALA A 132 5.78 10.92 9.42
CA ALA A 132 7.00 10.15 9.33
C ALA A 132 6.84 8.96 8.37
N TYR A 133 7.61 8.92 7.27
CA TYR A 133 7.58 7.80 6.33
C TYR A 133 8.71 6.81 6.60
N VAL A 134 8.38 5.54 6.75
CA VAL A 134 9.34 4.44 6.91
C VAL A 134 9.05 3.38 5.86
N THR A 135 10.06 3.03 5.05
CA THR A 135 9.95 1.91 4.11
C THR A 135 10.91 0.82 4.53
N ILE A 136 10.37 -0.35 4.81
CA ILE A 136 11.13 -1.55 5.13
C ILE A 136 11.16 -2.42 3.87
N VAL A 137 12.34 -2.52 3.28
CA VAL A 137 12.64 -3.38 2.15
C VAL A 137 13.59 -4.47 2.59
N GLY A 138 13.20 -5.72 2.35
CA GLY A 138 14.03 -6.89 2.60
C GLY A 138 14.91 -7.23 1.41
N ARG A 139 15.97 -8.00 1.66
CA ARG A 139 16.71 -8.69 0.60
C ARG A 139 15.93 -9.95 0.22
N CYS A 140 15.60 -10.11 -1.06
CA CYS A 140 15.12 -11.41 -1.55
C CYS A 140 16.25 -12.44 -1.40
N ILE A 141 15.98 -13.52 -0.68
CA ILE A 141 16.92 -14.64 -0.52
C ILE A 141 16.30 -15.82 -1.25
N GLU A 142 17.01 -16.33 -2.24
CA GLU A 142 16.62 -17.54 -2.96
C GLU A 142 16.80 -18.76 -2.03
N GLY A 143 15.76 -19.57 -1.91
CA GLY A 143 15.84 -20.81 -1.13
C GLY A 143 16.72 -21.83 -1.84
N SER A 144 17.68 -22.41 -1.14
CA SER A 144 18.44 -23.56 -1.65
C SER A 144 17.59 -24.84 -1.57
N SER A 145 17.71 -25.70 -2.57
CA SER A 145 17.12 -27.05 -2.53
C SER A 145 17.57 -27.81 -1.28
N ILE A 146 16.64 -28.54 -0.64
CA ILE A 146 16.92 -29.40 0.52
C ILE A 146 17.67 -30.69 0.09
N ALA A 147 17.97 -30.86 -1.20
CA ALA A 147 18.78 -31.98 -1.69
C ALA A 147 20.27 -31.77 -1.37
N GLU A 148 20.65 -32.10 -0.14
CA GLU A 148 21.80 -32.91 0.28
C GLU A 148 22.15 -32.54 1.74
N GLU A 149 21.79 -33.45 2.65
CA GLU A 149 22.21 -33.43 4.04
C GLU A 149 23.74 -33.24 4.14
N GLY A 150 24.16 -32.17 4.83
CA GLY A 150 25.48 -32.10 5.44
C GLY A 150 26.53 -31.23 4.73
N ARG A 151 26.35 -29.90 4.71
CA ARG A 151 27.49 -28.98 4.76
C ARG A 151 27.26 -27.85 5.75
N SER A 152 28.19 -27.74 6.70
CA SER A 152 28.28 -26.70 7.72
C SER A 152 28.17 -25.31 7.10
N VAL A 153 27.32 -24.48 7.69
CA VAL A 153 27.25 -23.05 7.39
C VAL A 153 28.56 -22.42 7.83
N GLY A 154 29.45 -22.16 6.87
CA GLY A 154 30.62 -21.32 7.07
C GLY A 154 30.20 -19.86 7.13
N GLU A 155 30.69 -19.16 8.16
CA GLU A 155 30.55 -17.72 8.37
C GLU A 155 30.98 -16.91 7.12
N LYS A 156 30.19 -15.87 6.82
CA LYS A 156 30.67 -14.66 6.18
C LYS A 156 30.04 -13.44 6.84
#